data_AF-A0A351TM95-F1
#
_entry.id   AF-A0A351TM95-F1
#
_cell.length_a   1.000
_cell.length_b   1.000
_cell.length_c   1.000
_cell.angle_alpha   90.00
_cell.angle_beta   90.00
_cell.angle_gamma   90.00
#
_symmetry.space_group_name_H-M   'P 1'
#
loop_
_entity.id
_entity.type
_entity.pdbx_description
1 polymer ?
#
loop_
_entity_poly.entity_id
_entity_poly.type
_entity_poly.pdbx_seq_one_letter_code
_entity_poly.pdbx_strand_id
1 'polypeptide(L)' 'MDDIEKAAEKKGEKRGERKGTLTTLFSLVNDGLLKLEEAAKRANLSEQAFCNEMKKAGFRSGPRV' A
#
# COMPACT_ATOMS: atom_id res chain seq x y z
N MET A 1 -5.30 -16.15 29.32
CA MET A 1 -5.82 -14.93 28.62
C MET A 1 -4.86 -14.49 27.51
N ASP A 2 -3.73 -15.19 27.37
CA ASP A 2 -2.54 -14.82 26.60
C ASP A 2 -2.68 -15.04 25.09
N ASP A 3 -3.51 -15.98 24.66
CA ASP A 3 -3.68 -16.30 23.23
C ASP A 3 -4.42 -15.20 22.45
N ILE A 4 -5.30 -14.44 23.12
CA ILE A 4 -6.09 -13.37 22.50
C ILE A 4 -5.22 -12.14 22.23
N GLU A 5 -4.38 -11.74 23.19
CA GLU A 5 -3.46 -10.62 23.04
C GLU A 5 -2.42 -10.88 21.96
N LYS A 6 -1.82 -12.08 21.96
CA LYS A 6 -0.84 -12.48 20.94
C LYS A 6 -1.45 -12.53 19.53
N ALA A 7 -2.72 -12.94 19.41
CA ALA A 7 -3.45 -12.90 18.15
C ALA A 7 -3.77 -11.46 17.70
N ALA A 8 -4.06 -10.55 18.64
CA ALA A 8 -4.29 -9.14 18.36
C ALA A 8 -3.01 -8.43 17.89
N GLU A 9 -1.88 -8.67 18.55
CA GLU A 9 -0.57 -8.12 18.18
C GLU A 9 -0.16 -8.56 16.77
N LYS A 10 -0.24 -9.85 16.46
CA LYS A 10 0.08 -10.39 15.13
C LYS A 10 -0.81 -9.83 14.02
N LYS A 11 -2.08 -9.52 14.31
CA LYS A 11 -2.97 -8.83 13.37
C LYS A 11 -2.55 -7.37 13.17
N GLY A 12 -2.14 -6.69 14.23
CA GLY A 12 -1.61 -5.33 14.19
C GLY A 12 -0.37 -5.22 13.32
N GLU A 13 0.60 -6.11 13.53
CA GLU A 13 1.84 -6.20 12.76
C GLU A 13 1.56 -6.39 11.26
N LYS A 14 0.77 -7.41 10.89
CA LYS A 14 0.39 -7.65 9.48
C LYS A 14 -0.32 -6.46 8.83
N ARG A 15 -1.17 -5.75 9.58
CA ARG A 15 -1.85 -4.54 9.09
C ARG A 15 -0.85 -3.40 8.88
N GLY A 16 0.09 -3.24 9.80
CA GLY A 16 1.18 -2.27 9.72
C GLY A 16 2.08 -2.52 8.51
N GLU A 17 2.57 -3.74 8.34
CA GLU A 17 3.40 -4.16 7.20
C GLU A 17 2.71 -3.90 5.86
N ARG A 18 1.43 -4.28 5.74
CA ARG A 18 0.64 -4.04 4.53
C ARG A 18 0.50 -2.54 4.24
N LYS A 19 0.23 -1.71 5.25
CA LYS A 19 0.10 -0.26 5.10
C LYS A 19 1.44 0.39 4.72
N GLY A 20 2.53 -0.04 5.34
CA GLY A 20 3.89 0.41 5.01
C GLY A 20 4.25 0.08 3.56
N THR A 21 4.01 -1.16 3.15
CA THR A 21 4.25 -1.63 1.79
C THR A 21 3.48 -0.79 0.75
N LEU A 22 2.19 -0.55 0.99
CA LEU A 22 1.38 0.29 0.11
C LEU A 22 1.90 1.72 0.04
N THR A 23 2.27 2.32 1.17
CA THR A 23 2.77 3.70 1.22
C THR A 23 4.08 3.85 0.42
N THR A 24 4.99 2.88 0.55
CA THR A 24 6.23 2.85 -0.25
C THR A 24 5.93 2.75 -1.74
N LEU A 25 5.04 1.82 -2.14
CA LEU A 25 4.67 1.66 -3.55
C LEU A 25 3.97 2.91 -4.10
N PHE A 26 3.11 3.56 -3.32
CA PHE A 26 2.46 4.82 -3.73
C PHE A 26 3.47 5.92 -3.99
N SER A 27 4.48 6.07 -3.13
CA SER A 27 5.53 7.08 -3.28
C SER A 27 6.33 6.82 -4.55
N LEU A 28 6.74 5.57 -4.81
CA LEU A 28 7.49 5.21 -6.01
C LEU A 28 6.70 5.49 -7.31
N VAL A 29 5.39 5.26 -7.31
CA VAL A 29 4.53 5.59 -8.47
C VAL A 29 4.35 7.09 -8.62
N ASN A 30 4.10 7.79 -7.51
CA ASN A 30 3.94 9.24 -7.50
C ASN A 30 5.21 9.96 -7.99
N ASP A 31 6.38 9.41 -7.68
CA ASP A 31 7.68 9.94 -8.09
C ASP A 31 8.08 9.50 -9.51
N GLY A 32 7.25 8.70 -10.19
CA GLY A 32 7.50 8.20 -11.55
C GLY A 32 8.58 7.12 -11.64
N LEU A 33 9.05 6.59 -10.50
CA LEU A 33 10.10 5.57 -10.42
C LEU A 33 9.57 4.15 -10.67
N LEU A 34 8.27 3.95 -10.46
CA LEU A 34 7.60 2.67 -10.69
C LEU A 34 6.31 2.89 -11.48
N LYS A 35 6.04 2.01 -12.46
CA LYS A 35 4.77 2.04 -13.19
C LYS A 35 3.62 1.60 -12.29
N LEU A 36 2.45 2.21 -12.47
CA LEU A 36 1.22 1.89 -11.72
C LEU A 36 0.91 0.39 -11.76
N GLU A 37 0.96 -0.23 -12.95
CA GLU A 37 0.71 -1.65 -13.15
C GLU A 37 1.64 -2.55 -12.31
N GLU A 38 2.94 -2.27 -12.34
CA GLU A 38 3.94 -3.05 -11.60
C GLU A 38 3.80 -2.86 -10.09
N ALA A 39 3.44 -1.67 -9.64
CA ALA A 39 3.15 -1.39 -8.23
C ALA A 39 1.88 -2.12 -7.76
N ALA A 40 0.82 -2.13 -8.58
CA ALA A 40 -0.43 -2.81 -8.27
C ALA A 40 -0.23 -4.33 -8.15
N LYS A 41 0.52 -4.94 -9.08
CA LYS A 41 0.91 -6.36 -9.01
C LYS A 41 1.67 -6.68 -7.73
N ARG A 42 2.66 -5.86 -7.36
CA ARG A 42 3.43 -6.03 -6.10
C ARG A 42 2.58 -5.87 -4.84
N ALA A 43 1.53 -5.06 -4.91
CA ALA A 43 0.55 -4.92 -3.84
C ALA A 43 -0.53 -6.01 -3.83
N ASN A 44 -0.52 -6.93 -4.81
CA ASN A 44 -1.57 -7.90 -5.07
C ASN A 44 -2.97 -7.25 -5.20
N LEU A 45 -3.01 -6.13 -5.94
CA LEU A 45 -4.21 -5.34 -6.23
C LEU A 45 -4.39 -5.18 -7.75
N SER A 46 -5.62 -4.93 -8.18
CA SER A 46 -5.84 -4.39 -9.52
C SER A 46 -5.34 -2.95 -9.60
N GLU A 47 -5.00 -2.47 -10.79
CA GLU A 47 -4.57 -1.08 -11.01
C GLU A 47 -5.61 -0.08 -10.53
N GLN A 48 -6.90 -0.35 -10.75
CA GLN A 48 -7.99 0.50 -10.29
C GLN A 48 -8.08 0.54 -8.76
N ALA A 49 -7.95 -0.60 -8.08
CA ALA A 49 -7.95 -0.66 -6.62
C ALA A 49 -6.74 0.07 -6.04
N PHE A 50 -5.56 -0.14 -6.63
CA PHE A 50 -4.33 0.55 -6.23
C PHE A 50 -4.43 2.06 -6.41
N CYS A 51 -4.93 2.54 -7.55
CA CYS A 51 -5.17 3.95 -7.82
C CYS A 51 -6.17 4.58 -6.84
N ASN A 52 -7.23 3.86 -6.47
CA ASN A 52 -8.17 4.32 -5.45
C ASN A 52 -7.52 4.46 -4.07
N GLU A 53 -6.69 3.50 -3.66
CA GLU A 53 -5.95 3.58 -2.40
C GLU A 53 -4.92 4.72 -2.40
N MET A 54 -4.22 4.94 -3.51
CA MET A 54 -3.33 6.11 -3.69
C MET A 54 -4.09 7.43 -3.47
N LYS A 55 -5.25 7.59 -4.10
CA LYS A 55 -6.08 8.80 -3.98
C LYS A 55 -6.54 9.02 -2.54
N LYS A 56 -6.99 7.96 -1.86
CA LYS A 56 -7.36 8.03 -0.43
C LYS A 56 -6.19 8.45 0.45
N ALA A 57 -4.98 8.05 0.09
CA ALA A 57 -3.75 8.39 0.80
C ALA A 57 -3.15 9.74 0.37
N GLY A 58 -3.77 10.48 -0.56
CA GLY A 58 -3.31 11.79 -1.01
C GLY A 58 -2.20 11.77 -2.07
N PHE A 59 -1.90 10.61 -2.64
CA PHE A 59 -0.91 10.47 -3.72
C PHE A 59 -1.56 10.69 -5.09
N ARG A 60 -0.76 11.12 -6.07
CA ARG A 60 -1.19 11.24 -7.46
C ARG A 60 -0.74 10.02 -8.25
N SER A 61 -1.61 9.54 -9.14
CA SER A 61 -1.35 8.38 -10.02
C SER A 61 -0.57 8.74 -11.29
N GLY A 62 0.09 9.91 -11.31
CA GLY A 62 0.84 10.41 -12.46
C GLY A 62 1.98 11.33 -12.03
N PRO A 63 2.97 11.58 -12.91
CA PRO A 63 4.16 12.34 -12.58
C PRO A 63 3.80 13.76 -12.11
N ARG A 64 4.57 14.27 -11.16
CA ARG A 64 4.48 15.64 -10.68
C ARG A 64 5.14 16.58 -11.71
N VAL A 65 4.46 16.82 -12.83
CA VAL A 65 4.79 17.88 -13.79
C VAL A 65 4.28 19.23 -13.32
#